data_AF-A0A212J9W6-F1
#
_entry.id   AF-A0A212J9W6-F1
#
_cell.length_a   1.000
_cell.length_b   1.000
_cell.length_c   1.000
_cell.angle_alpha   90.00
_cell.angle_beta   90.00
_cell.angle_gamma   90.00
#
_symmetry.space_group_name_H-M   'P 1'
#
loop_
_entity.id
_entity.type
_entity.pdbx_description
1 polymer ?
#
loop_
_entity_poly.entity_id
_entity_poly.type
_entity_poly.pdbx_seq_one_letter_code
_entity_poly.pdbx_strand_id
1 'polypeptide(L)'
;MLNMDIKTLINRLRVRIEDDYSEYSETYSENIFEIIDNYINNDKYSDLEKAFYLILNQYPNDTKNYFVKPNEMVLIPDVYDMGSPGIEYEVDFAIYGGVLNNPIKIAIECDGIRSHRQKHSNKDRKKDVNFQAAGWIVIRFGSNEIHEELAKYENQENYTSDFLQYIENVINETSQIITWRSYAKADFRSRLTGYKWGYILCPLCGKSQMGELNHIKHACRHCGEKFKREVFSSENVKYEHNGILYFD
;
A
#
# COMPACT_ATOMS: atom_id res chain seq x y z
N MET A 1 11.08 -23.88 13.71
CA MET A 1 12.16 -23.42 12.81
C MET A 1 13.28 -22.88 13.69
N LEU A 2 14.54 -23.21 13.41
CA LEU A 2 15.68 -22.53 14.02
C LEU A 2 15.54 -21.04 13.70
N ASN A 3 15.52 -20.18 14.73
CA ASN A 3 15.44 -18.74 14.58
C ASN A 3 16.78 -18.26 13.98
N MET A 4 16.89 -18.31 12.66
CA MET A 4 18.10 -17.92 11.94
C MET A 4 18.37 -16.45 12.16
N ASP A 5 19.62 -16.07 12.36
CA ASP A 5 19.99 -14.67 12.53
C ASP A 5 19.71 -13.86 11.24
N ILE A 6 19.24 -12.62 11.37
CA ILE A 6 18.84 -11.78 10.23
C ILE A 6 20.01 -11.53 9.27
N LYS A 7 21.25 -11.41 9.77
CA LYS A 7 22.43 -11.23 8.90
C LYS A 7 22.69 -12.46 8.04
N THR A 8 22.40 -13.64 8.57
CA THR A 8 22.49 -14.88 7.79
C THR A 8 21.46 -14.88 6.67
N LEU A 9 20.22 -14.46 6.96
CA LEU A 9 19.17 -14.37 5.94
C LEU A 9 19.47 -13.30 4.88
N ILE A 10 20.03 -12.14 5.27
CA ILE A 10 20.48 -11.09 4.34
C ILE A 10 21.50 -11.66 3.35
N ASN A 11 22.54 -12.34 3.85
CA ASN A 11 23.58 -12.90 3.00
C ASN A 11 23.02 -13.94 2.03
N ARG A 12 22.10 -14.79 2.48
CA ARG A 12 21.47 -15.81 1.62
C ARG A 12 20.58 -15.20 0.55
N LEU A 13 19.75 -14.21 0.91
CA LEU A 13 18.92 -13.50 -0.06
C LEU A 13 19.79 -12.77 -1.09
N ARG A 14 20.89 -12.13 -0.67
CA ARG A 14 21.82 -11.46 -1.58
C ARG A 14 22.43 -12.42 -2.61
N VAL A 15 22.87 -13.61 -2.18
CA VAL A 15 23.39 -14.64 -3.09
C VAL A 15 22.31 -15.09 -4.06
N ARG A 16 21.10 -15.37 -3.56
CA ARG A 16 19.99 -15.80 -4.39
C ARG A 16 19.61 -14.78 -5.47
N ILE A 17 19.57 -13.47 -5.14
CA ILE A 17 19.29 -12.42 -6.13
C ILE A 17 20.29 -12.46 -7.30
N GLU A 18 21.56 -12.78 -7.02
CA GLU A 18 22.59 -12.90 -8.05
C GLU A 18 22.51 -14.19 -8.86
N ASP A 19 22.20 -15.30 -8.21
CA ASP A 19 21.94 -16.58 -8.88
C ASP A 19 20.75 -16.44 -9.84
N ASP A 20 19.63 -15.90 -9.35
CA ASP A 20 18.43 -15.63 -10.14
C ASP A 20 18.75 -14.66 -11.30
N TYR A 21 19.48 -13.57 -11.04
CA TYR A 21 19.87 -12.63 -12.10
C TYR A 21 20.72 -13.28 -13.20
N SER A 22 21.67 -14.12 -12.83
CA SER A 22 22.60 -14.78 -13.74
C SER A 22 21.90 -15.81 -14.63
N GLU A 23 20.81 -16.42 -14.14
CA GLU A 23 19.98 -17.34 -14.92
C GLU A 23 19.18 -16.62 -16.03
N TYR A 24 18.71 -15.40 -15.77
CA TYR A 24 17.79 -14.68 -16.67
C TYR A 24 18.42 -13.55 -17.50
N SER A 25 19.65 -13.11 -17.19
CA SER A 25 20.30 -11.99 -17.89
C SER A 25 21.40 -12.44 -18.86
N GLU A 26 21.23 -12.20 -20.16
CA GLU A 26 22.28 -12.43 -21.17
C GLU A 26 23.46 -11.44 -21.04
N THR A 27 23.29 -10.35 -20.28
CA THR A 27 24.33 -9.33 -20.06
C THR A 27 24.45 -9.01 -18.58
N TYR A 28 25.62 -9.24 -17.99
CA TYR A 28 25.88 -8.90 -16.58
C TYR A 28 26.13 -7.39 -16.46
N SER A 29 25.26 -6.67 -15.75
CA SER A 29 25.50 -5.28 -15.39
C SER A 29 26.20 -5.20 -14.03
N GLU A 30 27.55 -5.25 -14.02
CA GLU A 30 28.36 -5.20 -12.78
C GLU A 30 27.95 -4.07 -11.82
N ASN A 31 27.45 -2.95 -12.36
CA ASN A 31 27.03 -1.77 -11.60
C ASN A 31 25.87 -2.03 -10.62
N ILE A 32 24.95 -2.98 -10.93
CA ILE A 32 23.76 -3.16 -10.08
C ILE A 32 24.09 -3.84 -8.75
N PHE A 33 24.99 -4.83 -8.79
CA PHE A 33 25.43 -5.54 -7.59
C PHE A 33 26.38 -4.69 -6.75
N GLU A 34 27.21 -3.86 -7.38
CA GLU A 34 28.02 -2.88 -6.65
C GLU A 34 27.13 -1.92 -5.82
N ILE A 35 26.02 -1.42 -6.40
CA ILE A 35 25.05 -0.59 -5.67
C ILE A 35 24.42 -1.35 -4.50
N ILE A 36 24.02 -2.61 -4.72
CA ILE A 36 23.42 -3.43 -3.67
C ILE A 36 24.42 -3.68 -2.53
N ASP A 37 25.62 -4.10 -2.88
CA ASP A 37 26.68 -4.44 -1.93
C ASP A 37 27.14 -3.21 -1.14
N ASN A 38 27.26 -2.06 -1.80
CA ASN A 38 27.57 -0.80 -1.12
C ASN A 38 26.51 -0.44 -0.07
N TYR A 39 25.23 -0.71 -0.34
CA TYR A 39 24.17 -0.45 0.63
C TYR A 39 24.22 -1.44 1.81
N ILE A 40 24.23 -2.75 1.54
CA ILE A 40 24.17 -3.76 2.61
C ILE A 40 25.44 -3.81 3.48
N ASN A 41 26.59 -3.41 2.94
CA ASN A 41 27.85 -3.36 3.70
C ASN A 41 28.05 -2.04 4.46
N ASN A 42 27.16 -1.06 4.31
CA ASN A 42 27.28 0.20 5.02
C ASN A 42 26.83 0.08 6.48
N ASP A 43 27.71 0.39 7.42
CA ASP A 43 27.46 0.30 8.87
C ASP A 43 26.46 1.32 9.40
N LYS A 44 26.10 2.34 8.60
CA LYS A 44 25.09 3.33 9.01
C LYS A 44 23.68 2.77 9.03
N TYR A 45 23.40 1.77 8.18
CA TYR A 45 22.06 1.20 8.04
C TYR A 45 21.89 0.01 8.98
N SER A 46 20.71 -0.10 9.56
CA SER A 46 20.34 -1.23 10.40
C SER A 46 20.21 -2.52 9.59
N ASP A 47 20.35 -3.67 10.24
CA ASP A 47 20.12 -4.96 9.58
C ASP A 47 18.69 -5.08 9.01
N LEU A 48 17.71 -4.38 9.60
CA LEU A 48 16.34 -4.35 9.09
C LEU A 48 16.22 -3.56 7.78
N GLU A 49 16.85 -2.39 7.69
CA GLU A 49 16.90 -1.60 6.45
C GLU A 49 17.64 -2.39 5.36
N LYS A 50 18.76 -3.03 5.69
CA LYS A 50 19.52 -3.87 4.75
C LYS A 50 18.68 -5.04 4.22
N ALA A 51 17.97 -5.73 5.11
CA ALA A 51 17.04 -6.79 4.74
C ALA A 51 15.93 -6.28 3.82
N PHE A 52 15.29 -5.17 4.18
CA PHE A 52 14.20 -4.60 3.38
C PHE A 52 14.69 -4.07 2.03
N TYR A 53 15.88 -3.48 1.97
CA TYR A 53 16.50 -3.05 0.73
C TYR A 53 16.73 -4.21 -0.24
N LEU A 54 17.15 -5.38 0.25
CA LEU A 54 17.25 -6.59 -0.58
C LEU A 54 15.88 -7.06 -1.07
N ILE A 55 14.84 -7.03 -0.24
CA ILE A 55 13.46 -7.31 -0.69
C ILE A 55 13.08 -6.35 -1.82
N LEU A 56 13.32 -5.05 -1.66
CA LEU A 56 13.02 -4.05 -2.69
C LEU A 56 13.83 -4.25 -3.99
N ASN A 57 14.96 -4.96 -3.94
CA ASN A 57 15.81 -5.24 -5.10
C ASN A 57 15.86 -6.74 -5.44
N GLN A 58 14.82 -7.50 -5.08
CA GLN A 58 14.74 -8.93 -5.36
C GLN A 58 14.93 -9.27 -6.85
N TYR A 59 14.37 -8.43 -7.72
CA TYR A 59 14.46 -8.58 -9.18
C TYR A 59 15.12 -7.32 -9.78
N PRO A 60 16.46 -7.26 -9.86
CA PRO A 60 17.18 -6.06 -10.25
C PRO A 60 16.92 -5.60 -11.70
N ASN A 61 16.58 -6.55 -12.58
CA ASN A 61 16.24 -6.26 -13.99
C ASN A 61 14.75 -5.95 -14.22
N ASP A 62 13.91 -6.06 -13.20
CA ASP A 62 12.47 -5.86 -13.38
C ASP A 62 12.18 -4.38 -13.69
N THR A 63 11.37 -4.16 -14.73
CA THR A 63 10.94 -2.81 -15.11
C THR A 63 9.84 -2.36 -14.16
N LYS A 64 10.26 -1.89 -12.99
CA LYS A 64 9.36 -1.33 -11.98
C LYS A 64 8.76 -0.02 -12.49
N ASN A 65 7.46 0.14 -12.33
CA ASN A 65 6.75 1.40 -12.60
C ASN A 65 6.90 2.42 -11.44
N TYR A 66 7.91 2.22 -10.61
CA TYR A 66 8.27 3.06 -9.48
C TYR A 66 9.77 2.99 -9.25
N PHE A 67 10.33 4.02 -8.61
CA PHE A 67 11.69 3.98 -8.13
C PHE A 67 11.72 4.09 -6.60
N VAL A 68 12.76 3.50 -6.02
CA VAL A 68 13.02 3.50 -4.58
C VAL A 68 14.19 4.42 -4.30
N LYS A 69 14.06 5.27 -3.29
CA LYS A 69 15.14 6.09 -2.76
C LYS A 69 15.33 5.78 -1.27
N PRO A 70 16.42 5.11 -0.88
CA PRO A 70 16.70 4.85 0.52
C PRO A 70 17.15 6.12 1.25
N ASN A 71 16.79 6.23 2.54
CA ASN A 71 17.22 7.25 3.49
C ASN A 71 17.03 8.68 2.97
N GLU A 72 15.83 8.96 2.44
CA GLU A 72 15.54 10.25 1.82
C GLU A 72 15.07 11.28 2.85
N MET A 73 15.66 12.48 2.78
CA MET A 73 15.17 13.66 3.49
C MET A 73 14.02 14.29 2.71
N VAL A 74 12.83 14.27 3.30
CA VAL A 74 11.61 14.80 2.70
C VAL A 74 11.12 16.00 3.50
N LEU A 75 10.94 17.14 2.84
CA LEU A 75 10.33 18.33 3.42
C LEU A 75 8.79 18.19 3.40
N ILE A 76 8.18 18.15 4.58
CA ILE A 76 6.74 17.99 4.77
C ILE A 76 6.16 19.18 5.55
N PRO A 77 5.00 19.74 5.17
CA PRO A 77 4.32 20.77 5.96
C PRO A 77 4.02 20.32 7.40
N ASP A 78 4.26 21.19 8.38
CA ASP A 78 3.97 20.90 9.79
C ASP A 78 2.51 21.19 10.13
N VAL A 79 1.60 20.37 9.61
CA VAL A 79 0.16 20.53 9.87
C VAL A 79 -0.26 20.09 11.27
N TYR A 80 0.56 19.28 11.93
CA TYR A 80 0.26 18.72 13.23
C TYR A 80 0.39 19.77 14.34
N ASP A 81 1.55 20.41 14.46
CA ASP A 81 1.80 21.43 15.49
C ASP A 81 1.59 22.86 14.97
N MET A 82 1.56 23.06 13.64
CA MET A 82 1.52 24.38 12.99
C MET A 82 2.66 25.31 13.45
N GLY A 83 3.78 24.74 13.91
CA GLY A 83 4.91 25.49 14.49
C GLY A 83 5.90 26.02 13.46
N SER A 84 5.88 25.48 12.24
CA SER A 84 6.74 25.88 11.13
C SER A 84 6.05 25.66 9.78
N PRO A 85 6.48 26.33 8.69
CA PRO A 85 5.93 26.07 7.36
C PRO A 85 6.23 24.64 6.86
N GLY A 86 7.28 24.00 7.36
CA GLY A 86 7.65 22.63 7.01
C GLY A 86 8.78 22.08 7.89
N ILE A 87 8.83 20.76 7.99
CA ILE A 87 9.81 19.97 8.73
C ILE A 87 10.42 18.95 7.78
N GLU A 88 11.74 18.80 7.82
CA GLU A 88 12.43 17.72 7.13
C GLU A 88 12.38 16.44 7.96
N TYR A 89 11.91 15.37 7.35
CA TYR A 89 11.92 14.03 7.92
C TYR A 89 12.76 13.12 7.03
N GLU A 90 13.65 12.35 7.64
CA GLU A 90 14.27 11.19 6.99
C GLU A 90 13.27 10.04 6.99
N VAL A 91 13.13 9.34 5.86
CA VAL A 91 12.37 8.07 5.76
C VAL A 91 13.32 6.97 5.33
N ASP A 92 13.15 5.76 5.86
CA ASP A 92 14.06 4.64 5.57
C ASP A 92 14.03 4.31 4.07
N PHE A 93 12.83 4.29 3.46
CA PHE A 93 12.68 4.24 2.01
C PHE A 93 11.53 5.14 1.54
N ALA A 94 11.82 6.01 0.59
CA ALA A 94 10.81 6.69 -0.21
C ALA A 94 10.57 5.91 -1.50
N ILE A 95 9.31 5.65 -1.83
CA ILE A 95 8.91 5.06 -3.10
C ILE A 95 8.06 6.06 -3.87
N TYR A 96 8.46 6.29 -5.12
CA TYR A 96 7.76 7.17 -6.05
C TYR A 96 7.31 6.39 -7.27
N GLY A 97 6.00 6.39 -7.51
CA GLY A 97 5.38 5.77 -8.68
C GLY A 97 4.29 6.65 -9.29
N GLY A 98 3.50 6.07 -10.19
CA GLY A 98 2.43 6.78 -10.89
C GLY A 98 2.95 7.68 -12.00
N VAL A 99 2.32 8.84 -12.20
CA VAL A 99 2.70 9.81 -13.25
C VAL A 99 3.08 11.15 -12.65
N LEU A 100 3.92 11.94 -13.33
CA LEU A 100 4.45 13.21 -12.78
C LEU A 100 3.37 14.18 -12.29
N ASN A 101 2.21 14.22 -12.95
CA ASN A 101 1.09 15.09 -12.58
C ASN A 101 0.20 14.52 -11.46
N ASN A 102 0.38 13.25 -11.11
CA ASN A 102 -0.32 12.58 -10.02
C ASN A 102 0.59 11.50 -9.42
N PRO A 103 1.68 11.91 -8.74
CA PRO A 103 2.66 10.97 -8.22
C PRO A 103 2.08 10.24 -7.02
N ILE A 104 2.38 8.94 -6.94
CA ILE A 104 2.12 8.13 -5.76
C ILE A 104 3.40 8.16 -4.94
N LYS A 105 3.29 8.58 -3.68
CA LYS A 105 4.43 8.74 -2.78
C LYS A 105 4.20 7.86 -1.56
N ILE A 106 5.11 6.95 -1.29
CA ILE A 106 5.04 6.03 -0.16
C ILE A 106 6.29 6.23 0.69
N ALA A 107 6.11 6.43 1.99
CA ALA A 107 7.16 6.43 3.00
C ALA A 107 7.13 5.08 3.72
N ILE A 108 8.25 4.37 3.72
CA ILE A 108 8.42 3.10 4.43
C ILE A 108 9.35 3.31 5.62
N GLU A 109 8.97 2.75 6.76
CA GLU A 109 9.78 2.68 7.98
C GLU A 109 9.96 1.22 8.41
N CYS A 110 11.19 0.84 8.75
CA CYS A 110 11.58 -0.47 9.26
C CYS A 110 11.72 -0.41 10.79
N ASP A 111 10.63 -0.68 11.50
CA ASP A 111 10.55 -0.50 12.94
C ASP A 111 11.15 -1.68 13.73
N GLY A 112 12.25 -1.43 14.45
CA GLY A 112 12.88 -2.40 15.35
C GLY A 112 12.10 -2.69 16.64
N ILE A 113 12.35 -3.87 17.26
CA ILE A 113 11.71 -4.30 18.53
C ILE A 113 11.99 -3.32 19.69
N ARG A 114 13.10 -2.57 19.64
CA ARG A 114 13.55 -1.68 20.73
C ARG A 114 13.15 -0.22 20.61
N SER A 115 12.64 0.25 19.47
CA SER A 115 12.25 1.66 19.27
C SER A 115 10.89 2.02 19.88
N HIS A 116 10.01 1.03 20.15
CA HIS A 116 8.61 1.26 20.56
C HIS A 116 8.28 0.99 22.04
N ARG A 117 9.24 1.15 22.96
CA ARG A 117 8.91 1.23 24.41
C ARG A 117 8.60 2.68 24.82
N GLN A 118 7.34 3.08 24.64
CA GLN A 118 6.64 4.27 25.18
C GLN A 118 7.22 5.68 24.95
N LYS A 119 8.50 5.87 24.58
CA LYS A 119 9.14 7.20 24.54
C LYS A 119 9.02 7.97 23.22
N HIS A 120 8.66 7.35 22.10
CA HIS A 120 8.67 8.01 20.78
C HIS A 120 7.31 8.06 20.04
N SER A 121 6.25 7.49 20.61
CA SER A 121 4.94 7.39 19.93
C SER A 121 4.35 8.73 19.47
N ASN A 122 4.55 9.82 20.22
CA ASN A 122 4.05 11.13 19.83
C ASN A 122 4.84 11.74 18.66
N LYS A 123 6.15 11.50 18.57
CA LYS A 123 6.99 11.99 17.47
C LYS A 123 6.65 11.24 16.18
N ASP A 124 6.49 9.91 16.28
CA ASP A 124 6.14 9.08 15.14
C ASP A 124 4.71 9.38 14.67
N ARG A 125 3.78 9.59 15.61
CA ARG A 125 2.43 10.05 15.27
C ARG A 125 2.43 11.41 14.59
N LYS A 126 3.26 12.36 15.04
CA LYS A 126 3.41 13.67 14.38
C LYS A 126 3.91 13.50 12.95
N LYS A 127 4.95 12.68 12.76
CA LYS A 127 5.50 12.36 11.43
C LYS A 127 4.40 11.78 10.53
N ASP A 128 3.72 10.75 10.99
CA ASP A 128 2.69 10.05 10.21
C ASP A 128 1.54 10.99 9.80
N VAL A 129 1.04 11.83 10.71
CA VAL A 129 -0.02 12.80 10.39
C VAL A 129 0.45 13.82 9.36
N ASN A 130 1.66 14.36 9.53
CA ASN A 130 2.24 15.33 8.60
C ASN A 130 2.40 14.72 7.19
N PHE A 131 2.91 13.49 7.10
CA PHE A 131 3.05 12.78 5.82
C PHE A 131 1.68 12.51 5.16
N GLN A 132 0.73 11.95 5.92
CA GLN A 132 -0.61 11.63 5.41
C GLN A 132 -1.34 12.88 4.90
N ALA A 133 -1.25 13.99 5.65
CA ALA A 133 -1.83 15.26 5.21
C ALA A 133 -1.16 15.83 3.94
N ALA A 134 0.12 15.53 3.72
CA ALA A 134 0.85 15.85 2.49
C ALA A 134 0.61 14.85 1.35
N GLY A 135 -0.36 13.93 1.51
CA GLY A 135 -0.76 12.95 0.50
C GLY A 135 0.22 11.80 0.34
N TRP A 136 1.04 11.51 1.35
CA TRP A 136 1.90 10.34 1.37
C TRP A 136 1.17 9.14 2.00
N ILE A 137 1.46 7.97 1.47
CA ILE A 137 1.09 6.70 2.08
C ILE A 137 2.24 6.32 3.03
N VAL A 138 1.94 6.08 4.30
CA VAL A 138 2.96 5.69 5.29
C VAL A 138 2.76 4.22 5.63
N ILE A 139 3.80 3.41 5.46
CA ILE A 139 3.81 1.98 5.75
C ILE A 139 4.94 1.70 6.75
N ARG A 140 4.64 1.00 7.83
CA ARG A 140 5.62 0.61 8.84
C ARG A 140 5.68 -0.91 8.89
N PHE A 141 6.87 -1.47 8.71
CA PHE A 141 7.11 -2.90 8.82
C PHE A 141 7.90 -3.18 10.09
N GLY A 142 7.35 -4.00 10.97
CA GLY A 142 8.01 -4.42 12.19
C GLY A 142 9.12 -5.43 11.94
N SER A 143 10.08 -5.47 12.86
CA SER A 143 11.20 -6.43 12.83
C SER A 143 10.79 -7.88 12.62
N ASN A 144 9.68 -8.33 13.23
CA ASN A 144 9.22 -9.71 13.08
C ASN A 144 8.69 -9.97 11.67
N GLU A 145 7.94 -9.02 11.11
CA GLU A 145 7.38 -9.14 9.76
C GLU A 145 8.51 -9.23 8.73
N ILE A 146 9.51 -8.35 8.83
CA ILE A 146 10.68 -8.37 7.94
C ILE A 146 11.44 -9.69 8.07
N HIS A 147 11.59 -10.19 9.30
CA HIS A 147 12.34 -11.42 9.53
C HIS A 147 11.62 -12.67 9.02
N GLU A 148 10.31 -12.76 9.26
CA GLU A 148 9.46 -13.82 8.73
C GLU A 148 9.45 -13.80 7.21
N GLU A 149 9.38 -12.62 6.61
CA GLU A 149 9.43 -12.44 5.16
C GLU A 149 10.74 -12.96 4.57
N LEU A 150 11.88 -12.58 5.15
CA LEU A 150 13.20 -13.10 4.74
C LEU A 150 13.29 -14.62 4.90
N ALA A 151 12.71 -15.18 5.95
CA ALA A 151 12.72 -16.61 6.19
C ALA A 151 11.89 -17.42 5.17
N LYS A 152 10.88 -16.81 4.52
CA LYS A 152 10.10 -17.48 3.46
C LYS A 152 10.96 -17.85 2.25
N TYR A 153 11.97 -17.04 1.93
CA TYR A 153 12.90 -17.30 0.82
C TYR A 153 13.65 -18.62 0.99
N GLU A 154 14.00 -19.01 2.21
CA GLU A 154 14.70 -20.28 2.44
C GLU A 154 13.85 -21.52 2.09
N ASN A 155 12.52 -21.36 2.10
CA ASN A 155 11.59 -22.48 2.00
C ASN A 155 10.86 -22.55 0.66
N GLN A 156 11.10 -21.59 -0.24
CA GLN A 156 10.34 -21.43 -1.47
C GLN A 156 11.23 -20.97 -2.63
N GLU A 157 11.39 -21.82 -3.66
CA GLU A 157 12.25 -21.58 -4.84
C GLU A 157 11.77 -20.43 -5.73
N ASN A 158 10.48 -20.10 -5.75
CA ASN A 158 9.92 -19.03 -6.59
C ASN A 158 9.03 -18.09 -5.78
N TYR A 159 9.57 -17.56 -4.68
CA TYR A 159 8.82 -16.66 -3.80
C TYR A 159 8.99 -15.21 -4.24
N THR A 160 7.89 -14.50 -4.46
CA THR A 160 7.90 -13.03 -4.54
C THR A 160 7.38 -12.49 -3.23
N SER A 161 8.12 -11.56 -2.61
CA SER A 161 7.72 -10.97 -1.33
C SER A 161 6.27 -10.44 -1.34
N ASP A 162 5.54 -10.76 -0.29
CA ASP A 162 4.23 -10.21 0.02
C ASP A 162 4.30 -8.68 0.16
N PHE A 163 5.43 -8.13 0.65
CA PHE A 163 5.66 -6.68 0.71
C PHE A 163 5.77 -6.05 -0.67
N LEU A 164 6.49 -6.68 -1.61
CA LEU A 164 6.57 -6.20 -2.99
C LEU A 164 5.18 -6.20 -3.65
N GLN A 165 4.45 -7.31 -3.51
CA GLN A 165 3.09 -7.43 -4.03
C GLN A 165 2.17 -6.36 -3.43
N TYR A 166 2.31 -6.10 -2.12
CA TYR A 166 1.53 -5.04 -1.45
C TYR A 166 1.85 -3.65 -1.99
N ILE A 167 3.13 -3.29 -2.11
CA ILE A 167 3.58 -2.00 -2.66
C ILE A 167 3.05 -1.81 -4.09
N GLU A 168 3.18 -2.85 -4.93
CA GLU A 168 2.69 -2.81 -6.31
C GLU A 168 1.18 -2.66 -6.37
N ASN A 169 0.44 -3.40 -5.54
CA ASN A 169 -1.02 -3.27 -5.46
C ASN A 169 -1.42 -1.86 -5.04
N VAL A 170 -0.75 -1.26 -4.04
CA VAL A 170 -1.02 0.13 -3.61
C VAL A 170 -0.80 1.11 -4.76
N ILE A 171 0.29 0.97 -5.51
CA ILE A 171 0.60 1.84 -6.65
C ILE A 171 -0.43 1.63 -7.76
N ASN A 172 -0.74 0.38 -8.08
CA ASN A 172 -1.69 0.02 -9.14
C ASN A 172 -3.11 0.47 -8.82
N GLU A 173 -3.59 0.33 -7.58
CA GLU A 173 -4.91 0.79 -7.15
C GLU A 173 -4.99 2.32 -7.12
N THR A 174 -3.98 2.99 -6.57
CA THR A 174 -3.97 4.46 -6.46
C THR A 174 -3.79 5.14 -7.83
N SER A 175 -3.10 4.48 -8.76
CA SER A 175 -2.94 4.97 -10.14
C SER A 175 -4.20 4.83 -10.99
N GLN A 176 -5.22 4.07 -10.53
CA GLN A 176 -6.50 4.00 -11.24
C GLN A 176 -7.24 5.33 -11.10
N ILE A 177 -6.97 6.22 -12.07
CA ILE A 177 -7.64 7.51 -12.21
C ILE A 177 -9.16 7.29 -12.09
N ILE A 178 -9.77 8.00 -11.15
CA ILE A 178 -11.23 8.06 -11.06
C ILE A 178 -11.72 8.85 -12.28
N THR A 179 -12.15 8.10 -13.28
CA THR A 179 -12.84 8.63 -14.44
C THR A 179 -14.33 8.39 -14.26
N TRP A 180 -15.17 9.05 -15.07
CA TRP A 180 -16.60 8.71 -15.09
C TRP A 180 -16.86 7.23 -15.37
N ARG A 181 -16.00 6.58 -16.17
CA ARG A 181 -16.12 5.14 -16.49
C ARG A 181 -15.79 4.24 -15.30
N SER A 182 -14.73 4.53 -14.56
CA SER A 182 -14.39 3.76 -13.34
C SER A 182 -15.38 4.06 -12.21
N TYR A 183 -15.77 5.33 -12.03
CA TYR A 183 -16.84 5.71 -11.09
C TYR A 183 -18.18 5.07 -11.43
N ALA A 184 -18.49 4.71 -12.69
CA ALA A 184 -19.76 4.05 -13.01
C ALA A 184 -19.87 2.61 -12.46
N LYS A 185 -18.76 1.98 -12.04
CA LYS A 185 -18.76 0.63 -11.48
C LYS A 185 -19.16 0.64 -9.99
N ALA A 186 -19.94 -0.36 -9.57
CA ALA A 186 -20.53 -0.42 -8.24
C ALA A 186 -19.47 -0.59 -7.12
N ASP A 187 -18.47 -1.42 -7.35
CA ASP A 187 -17.33 -1.65 -6.45
C ASP A 187 -16.54 -0.36 -6.20
N PHE A 188 -16.25 0.41 -7.25
CA PHE A 188 -15.55 1.70 -7.15
C PHE A 188 -16.33 2.71 -6.32
N ARG A 189 -17.63 2.89 -6.62
CA ARG A 189 -18.47 3.80 -5.81
C ARG A 189 -18.54 3.36 -4.36
N SER A 190 -18.56 2.06 -4.12
CA SER A 190 -18.65 1.54 -2.76
C SER A 190 -17.41 1.88 -1.94
N ARG A 191 -16.21 1.65 -2.52
CA ARG A 191 -14.95 2.06 -1.89
C ARG A 191 -14.86 3.57 -1.66
N LEU A 192 -15.34 4.38 -2.62
CA LEU A 192 -15.23 5.85 -2.54
C LEU A 192 -16.22 6.51 -1.58
N THR A 193 -17.40 5.92 -1.36
CA THR A 193 -18.47 6.55 -0.58
C THR A 193 -18.73 5.87 0.77
N GLY A 194 -18.25 4.64 0.96
CA GLY A 194 -18.56 3.81 2.13
C GLY A 194 -19.96 3.16 2.09
N TYR A 195 -20.78 3.46 1.09
CA TYR A 195 -22.06 2.78 0.86
C TYR A 195 -21.90 1.54 -0.01
N LYS A 196 -22.75 0.54 0.14
CA LYS A 196 -22.89 -0.56 -0.82
C LYS A 196 -23.66 -0.03 -2.04
N TRP A 197 -23.05 -0.04 -3.22
CA TRP A 197 -23.70 0.34 -4.47
C TRP A 197 -24.12 -0.86 -5.30
N GLY A 198 -25.17 -0.70 -6.10
CA GLY A 198 -25.62 -1.72 -7.03
C GLY A 198 -26.73 -1.24 -7.96
N TYR A 199 -27.17 -2.14 -8.84
CA TYR A 199 -28.31 -1.87 -9.70
C TYR A 199 -29.61 -2.12 -8.95
N ILE A 200 -30.50 -1.14 -8.99
CA ILE A 200 -31.82 -1.16 -8.37
C ILE A 200 -32.86 -1.09 -9.48
N LEU A 201 -33.80 -2.03 -9.45
CA LEU A 201 -34.94 -2.05 -10.37
C LEU A 201 -36.03 -1.10 -9.86
N CYS A 202 -36.48 -0.17 -10.70
CA CYS A 202 -37.67 0.63 -10.39
C CYS A 202 -38.94 -0.20 -10.65
N PRO A 203 -39.77 -0.47 -9.64
CA PRO A 203 -40.97 -1.30 -9.81
C PRO A 203 -42.06 -0.59 -10.64
N LEU A 204 -41.99 0.73 -10.78
CA LEU A 204 -43.01 1.53 -11.47
C LEU A 204 -42.79 1.58 -12.98
N CYS A 205 -41.53 1.61 -13.45
CA CYS A 205 -41.21 1.69 -14.88
C CYS A 205 -40.37 0.52 -15.40
N GLY A 206 -40.01 -0.44 -14.54
CA GLY A 206 -39.24 -1.63 -14.90
C GLY A 206 -37.79 -1.38 -15.31
N LYS A 207 -37.29 -0.14 -15.19
CA LYS A 207 -35.91 0.21 -15.56
C LYS A 207 -34.97 0.13 -14.36
N SER A 208 -33.80 -0.45 -14.59
CA SER A 208 -32.72 -0.50 -13.61
C SER A 208 -31.90 0.79 -13.62
N GLN A 209 -31.37 1.14 -12.46
CA GLN A 209 -30.46 2.27 -12.28
C GLN A 209 -29.43 1.97 -11.20
N MET A 210 -28.24 2.56 -11.30
CA MET A 210 -27.24 2.48 -10.25
C MET A 210 -27.67 3.33 -9.04
N GLY A 211 -27.60 2.78 -7.83
CA GLY A 211 -27.92 3.48 -6.58
C GLY A 211 -27.32 2.84 -5.34
N GLU A 212 -27.45 3.56 -4.22
CA GLU A 212 -26.98 3.15 -2.89
C GLU A 212 -27.92 2.11 -2.29
N LEU A 213 -27.49 0.85 -2.20
CA LEU A 213 -28.29 -0.22 -1.62
C LEU A 213 -28.56 -0.02 -0.13
N ASN A 214 -27.74 0.75 0.58
CA ASN A 214 -28.04 1.10 1.97
C ASN A 214 -29.39 1.83 2.10
N HIS A 215 -29.82 2.61 1.12
CA HIS A 215 -31.10 3.30 1.21
C HIS A 215 -32.25 2.39 0.76
N ILE A 216 -33.35 2.41 1.51
CA ILE A 216 -34.58 1.72 1.07
C ILE A 216 -35.33 2.59 0.05
N LYS A 217 -35.30 3.91 0.22
CA LYS A 217 -36.06 4.86 -0.60
C LYS A 217 -35.18 5.42 -1.70
N HIS A 218 -35.68 5.37 -2.93
CA HIS A 218 -35.01 5.89 -4.11
C HIS A 218 -35.94 6.80 -4.92
N ALA A 219 -35.34 7.66 -5.74
CA ALA A 219 -36.02 8.32 -6.85
C ALA A 219 -35.57 7.68 -8.16
N CYS A 220 -36.52 7.37 -9.05
CA CYS A 220 -36.21 6.83 -10.36
C CYS A 220 -35.75 7.93 -11.30
N ARG A 221 -34.53 7.81 -11.84
CA ARG A 221 -34.00 8.77 -12.83
C ARG A 221 -34.69 8.67 -14.19
N HIS A 222 -35.43 7.59 -14.43
CA HIS A 222 -36.11 7.35 -15.72
C HIS A 222 -37.54 7.87 -15.75
N CYS A 223 -38.32 7.68 -14.68
CA CYS A 223 -39.71 8.16 -14.60
C CYS A 223 -39.92 9.30 -13.59
N GLY A 224 -38.91 9.69 -12.81
CA GLY A 224 -39.00 10.76 -11.81
C GLY A 224 -39.61 10.35 -10.46
N GLU A 225 -40.32 9.22 -10.41
CA GLU A 225 -41.08 8.80 -9.23
C GLU A 225 -40.22 8.27 -8.09
N LYS A 226 -40.68 8.50 -6.85
CA LYS A 226 -40.08 7.93 -5.65
C LYS A 226 -40.62 6.53 -5.38
N PHE A 227 -39.75 5.60 -5.02
CA PHE A 227 -40.11 4.21 -4.74
C PHE A 227 -39.28 3.63 -3.60
N LYS A 228 -39.79 2.55 -2.98
CA LYS A 228 -39.00 1.71 -2.08
C LYS A 228 -38.42 0.57 -2.90
N ARG A 229 -37.11 0.32 -2.79
CA ARG A 229 -36.48 -0.84 -3.44
C ARG A 229 -36.90 -2.12 -2.71
N GLU A 230 -36.90 -3.21 -3.45
CA GLU A 230 -36.94 -4.54 -2.87
C GLU A 230 -35.59 -4.85 -2.21
N VAL A 231 -35.64 -5.54 -1.07
CA VAL A 231 -34.46 -5.97 -0.33
C VAL A 231 -34.47 -7.50 -0.32
N PHE A 232 -33.47 -8.11 -0.95
CA PHE A 232 -33.40 -9.56 -1.06
C PHE A 232 -32.73 -10.18 0.16
N SER A 233 -33.16 -11.38 0.55
CA SER A 233 -32.56 -12.13 1.67
C SER A 233 -31.07 -12.40 1.47
N SER A 234 -30.63 -12.53 0.21
CA SER A 234 -29.22 -12.71 -0.16
C SER A 234 -28.33 -11.49 0.10
N GLU A 235 -28.91 -10.33 0.42
CA GLU A 235 -28.13 -9.11 0.65
C GLU A 235 -27.43 -9.09 2.02
N ASN A 236 -27.75 -10.03 2.93
CA ASN A 236 -27.20 -10.14 4.29
C ASN A 236 -27.31 -8.82 5.07
N VAL A 237 -28.53 -8.28 5.14
CA VAL A 237 -28.82 -7.09 5.93
C VAL A 237 -28.86 -7.46 7.40
N LYS A 238 -28.00 -6.83 8.20
CA LYS A 238 -27.90 -7.02 9.64
C LYS A 238 -29.01 -6.30 10.40
N TYR A 239 -29.21 -5.01 10.11
CA TYR A 239 -30.27 -4.19 10.70
C TYR A 239 -30.60 -2.97 9.83
N GLU A 240 -31.75 -2.35 10.12
CA GLU A 240 -32.17 -1.07 9.55
C GLU A 240 -32.23 0.01 10.63
N HIS A 241 -31.75 1.22 10.33
CA HIS A 241 -31.95 2.40 11.16
C HIS A 241 -32.37 3.60 10.29
N ASN A 242 -33.52 4.20 10.59
CA ASN A 242 -34.05 5.38 9.88
C ASN A 242 -34.12 5.26 8.34
N GLY A 243 -34.41 4.06 7.82
CA GLY A 243 -34.47 3.82 6.37
C GLY A 243 -33.12 3.57 5.69
N ILE A 244 -32.05 3.42 6.50
CA ILE A 244 -30.71 3.01 6.07
C ILE A 244 -30.47 1.57 6.56
N LEU A 245 -30.08 0.70 5.63
CA LEU A 245 -29.72 -0.69 5.84
C LEU A 245 -28.22 -0.79 6.12
N TYR A 246 -27.88 -1.61 7.11
CA TYR A 246 -26.52 -1.97 7.47
C TYR A 246 -26.31 -3.44 7.15
N PHE A 247 -25.29 -3.73 6.37
CA PHE A 247 -24.93 -5.09 5.94
C PHE A 247 -23.88 -5.67 6.89
N ASP A 248 -23.82 -7.00 6.99
CA ASP A 248 -22.71 -7.70 7.64
C ASP A 248 -21.41 -7.64 6.83
#